data_AF-A0A8J3Q6V0-F1
#
_entry.id   AF-A0A8J3Q6V0-F1
#
_cell.length_a   1.000
_cell.length_b   1.000
_cell.length_c   1.000
_cell.angle_alpha   90.00
_cell.angle_beta   90.00
_cell.angle_gamma   90.00
#
_symmetry.space_group_name_H-M   'P 1'
#
loop_
_entity.id
_entity.type
_entity.pdbx_description
1 polymer ?
#
loop_
_entity_poly.entity_id
_entity_poly.type
_entity_poly.pdbx_seq_one_letter_code
_entity_poly.pdbx_strand_id
1 'polypeptide(L)'
;MGADMAKTKNAEQSITGLAQGDPDILETLTRMTEGTLERSGLDEKTFMLVRIAALVASDAAPVSYLANLGIAAETGLNLDQVVGTMVAVAPVVGTARITSAASNMTRAGVLGEKLREADLASAR
;
A
#
# COMPACT_ATOMS: atom_id res chain seq x y z
N MET A 1 27.84 9.36 28.18
CA MET A 1 26.89 8.23 28.25
C MET A 1 25.42 8.67 28.31
N GLY A 2 25.04 9.79 28.94
CA GLY A 2 23.63 10.19 29.10
C GLY A 2 22.89 10.71 27.84
N ALA A 3 23.57 11.42 26.94
CA ALA A 3 22.93 11.94 25.71
C ALA A 3 22.65 10.84 24.66
N ASP A 4 23.43 9.75 24.70
CA ASP A 4 23.32 8.62 23.78
C ASP A 4 22.13 7.73 24.15
N MET A 5 21.94 7.45 25.45
CA MET A 5 20.78 6.72 25.96
C MET A 5 19.45 7.48 25.76
N ALA A 6 19.46 8.81 25.83
CA ALA A 6 18.26 9.63 25.55
C ALA A 6 17.87 9.61 24.07
N LYS A 7 18.84 9.59 23.14
CA LYS A 7 18.59 9.41 21.69
C LYS A 7 18.06 8.02 21.37
N THR A 8 18.62 6.97 21.95
CA THR A 8 18.16 5.59 21.75
C THR A 8 16.73 5.40 22.25
N LYS A 9 16.38 5.96 23.41
CA LYS A 9 15.02 5.89 23.95
C LYS A 9 13.98 6.58 23.04
N ASN A 10 14.35 7.69 22.40
CA ASN A 10 13.49 8.37 21.43
C ASN A 10 13.30 7.57 20.13
N ALA A 11 14.35 6.87 19.67
CA ALA A 11 14.28 5.99 18.51
C ALA A 11 13.41 4.74 18.78
N GLU A 12 13.56 4.10 19.94
CA GLU A 12 12.73 2.95 20.34
C GLU A 12 11.24 3.32 20.47
N GLN A 13 10.96 4.50 21.03
CA GLN A 13 9.60 5.06 21.08
C GLN A 13 9.04 5.31 19.68
N SER A 14 9.84 5.86 18.78
CA SER A 14 9.45 6.10 17.38
C SER A 14 9.17 4.79 16.62
N ILE A 15 10.01 3.75 16.81
CA ILE A 15 9.81 2.42 16.22
C ILE A 15 8.54 1.76 16.77
N THR A 16 8.30 1.88 18.07
CA THR A 16 7.09 1.35 18.70
C THR A 16 5.85 2.08 18.19
N GLY A 17 5.90 3.41 18.08
CA GLY A 17 4.84 4.23 17.50
C GLY A 17 4.53 3.86 16.05
N LEU A 18 5.56 3.65 15.23
CA LEU A 18 5.41 3.15 13.85
C LEU A 18 4.67 1.81 13.81
N ALA A 19 5.07 0.85 14.65
CA ALA A 19 4.46 -0.47 14.70
C ALA A 19 3.00 -0.43 15.19
N GLN A 20 2.66 0.55 16.02
CA GLN A 20 1.31 0.74 16.58
C GLN A 20 0.41 1.64 15.73
N GLY A 21 0.94 2.22 14.64
CA GLY A 21 0.19 3.15 13.79
C GLY A 21 -0.09 4.48 14.49
N ASP A 22 0.91 5.04 15.17
CA ASP A 22 0.84 6.38 15.76
C ASP A 22 0.36 7.42 14.70
N PRO A 23 -0.76 8.12 14.95
CA PRO A 23 -1.37 9.02 13.96
C PRO A 23 -0.44 10.13 13.45
N ASP A 24 0.41 10.71 14.30
CA ASP A 24 1.31 11.81 13.91
C ASP A 24 2.42 11.29 12.98
N ILE A 25 2.89 10.07 13.25
CA ILE A 25 3.85 9.39 12.39
C ILE A 25 3.20 8.97 11.07
N LEU A 26 1.99 8.41 11.10
CA LEU A 26 1.25 8.02 9.90
C LEU A 26 0.92 9.23 9.00
N GLU A 27 0.61 10.38 9.58
CA GLU A 27 0.41 11.64 8.84
C GLU A 27 1.69 12.02 8.08
N THR A 28 2.84 11.92 8.75
CA THR A 28 4.16 12.17 8.13
C THR A 28 4.45 11.21 6.97
N LEU A 29 4.12 9.92 7.12
CA LEU A 29 4.28 8.94 6.03
C LEU A 29 3.31 9.20 4.89
N THR A 30 2.10 9.67 5.18
CA THR A 30 1.10 10.01 4.15
C THR A 30 1.56 11.19 3.30
N ARG A 31 2.23 12.18 3.91
CA ARG A 31 2.84 13.31 3.17
C ARG A 31 3.89 12.88 2.14
N MET A 32 4.48 11.69 2.26
CA MET A 32 5.45 11.19 1.27
C MET A 32 4.83 10.98 -0.12
N THR A 33 3.50 10.77 -0.20
CA THR A 33 2.80 10.57 -1.47
C THR A 33 2.21 11.85 -2.05
N GLU A 34 2.17 12.94 -1.28
CA GLU A 34 1.59 14.22 -1.71
C GLU A 34 2.31 14.78 -2.94
N GLY A 35 1.54 15.12 -3.96
CA GLY A 35 2.06 15.67 -5.21
C GLY A 35 2.86 14.70 -6.08
N THR A 36 2.92 13.40 -5.73
CA THR A 36 3.73 12.43 -6.49
C THR A 36 3.18 12.15 -7.87
N LEU A 37 1.85 12.19 -8.04
CA LEU A 37 1.20 12.05 -9.34
C LEU A 37 1.62 13.21 -10.27
N GLU A 38 1.44 14.44 -9.84
CA GLU A 38 1.74 15.65 -10.60
C GLU A 38 3.23 15.72 -10.97
N ARG A 39 4.11 15.42 -10.01
CA ARG A 39 5.56 15.41 -10.25
C ARG A 39 6.03 14.27 -11.16
N SER A 40 5.29 13.17 -11.24
CA SER A 40 5.66 12.04 -12.09
C SER A 40 5.51 12.35 -13.58
N GLY A 41 4.61 13.28 -13.93
CA GLY A 41 4.24 13.56 -15.31
C GLY A 41 3.46 12.44 -16.01
N LEU A 42 3.05 11.39 -15.27
CA LEU A 42 2.21 10.31 -15.77
C LEU A 42 0.74 10.71 -15.70
N ASP A 43 -0.07 10.16 -16.61
CA ASP A 43 -1.52 10.18 -16.42
C ASP A 43 -1.92 9.29 -15.23
N GLU A 44 -3.10 9.54 -14.67
CA GLU A 44 -3.61 8.84 -13.48
C GLU A 44 -3.60 7.33 -13.62
N LYS A 45 -4.01 6.79 -14.78
CA LYS A 45 -4.08 5.34 -15.00
C LYS A 45 -2.69 4.75 -15.01
N THR A 46 -1.77 5.34 -15.78
CA THR A 46 -0.38 4.88 -15.85
C THR A 46 0.30 4.96 -14.49
N PHE A 47 0.07 6.05 -13.74
CA PHE A 47 0.58 6.22 -12.38
C PHE A 47 0.11 5.09 -11.45
N MET A 48 -1.18 4.75 -11.49
CA MET A 48 -1.73 3.67 -10.67
C MET A 48 -1.19 2.29 -11.07
N LEU A 49 -1.01 2.00 -12.37
CA LEU A 49 -0.39 0.75 -12.81
C LEU A 49 1.07 0.63 -12.33
N VAL A 50 1.84 1.72 -12.38
CA VAL A 50 3.21 1.76 -11.84
C VAL A 50 3.22 1.50 -10.33
N ARG A 51 2.26 2.06 -9.58
CA ARG A 51 2.13 1.79 -8.13
C ARG A 51 1.82 0.32 -7.87
N ILE A 52 0.91 -0.28 -8.63
CA ILE A 52 0.62 -1.73 -8.52
C ILE A 52 1.88 -2.56 -8.82
N ALA A 53 2.60 -2.23 -9.89
CA ALA A 53 3.86 -2.90 -10.22
C ALA A 53 4.89 -2.81 -9.07
N ALA A 54 4.99 -1.65 -8.41
CA ALA A 54 5.85 -1.47 -7.25
C ALA A 54 5.41 -2.33 -6.05
N LEU A 55 4.10 -2.41 -5.76
CA LEU A 55 3.58 -3.28 -4.69
C LEU A 55 3.90 -4.76 -4.95
N VAL A 56 3.78 -5.21 -6.20
CA VAL A 56 4.15 -6.56 -6.63
C VAL A 56 5.63 -6.81 -6.42
N ALA A 57 6.48 -5.88 -6.88
CA ALA A 57 7.94 -5.99 -6.76
C ALA A 57 8.41 -6.02 -5.29
N SER A 58 7.74 -5.26 -4.42
CA SER A 58 8.06 -5.17 -2.98
C SER A 58 7.40 -6.25 -2.12
N ASP A 59 6.64 -7.18 -2.71
CA ASP A 59 5.89 -8.21 -1.97
C ASP A 59 4.99 -7.62 -0.87
N ALA A 60 4.24 -6.58 -1.24
CA ALA A 60 3.48 -5.79 -0.28
C ALA A 60 2.40 -6.60 0.48
N ALA A 61 2.08 -6.14 1.68
CA ALA A 61 0.99 -6.72 2.49
C ALA A 61 -0.39 -6.51 1.83
N PRO A 62 -1.40 -7.36 2.11
CA PRO A 62 -2.75 -7.22 1.53
C PRO A 62 -3.37 -5.83 1.68
N VAL A 63 -3.20 -5.20 2.86
CA VAL A 63 -3.77 -3.87 3.12
C VAL A 63 -3.22 -2.79 2.18
N SER A 64 -1.97 -2.94 1.72
CA SER A 64 -1.36 -2.02 0.76
C SER A 64 -2.03 -2.11 -0.61
N TYR A 65 -2.48 -3.31 -1.03
CA TYR A 65 -3.28 -3.46 -2.24
C TYR A 65 -4.67 -2.85 -2.07
N LEU A 66 -5.33 -3.07 -0.93
CA LEU A 66 -6.65 -2.49 -0.67
C LEU A 66 -6.64 -0.95 -0.79
N ALA A 67 -5.65 -0.31 -0.15
CA ALA A 67 -5.50 1.15 -0.17
C ALA A 67 -5.29 1.73 -1.58
N ASN A 68 -4.63 0.99 -2.49
CA ASN A 68 -4.35 1.47 -3.85
C ASN A 68 -5.42 1.04 -4.87
N LEU A 69 -6.05 -0.13 -4.70
CA LEU A 69 -7.10 -0.60 -5.60
C LEU A 69 -8.39 0.20 -5.44
N GLY A 70 -8.72 0.68 -4.23
CA GLY A 70 -9.85 1.60 -4.02
C GLY A 70 -9.70 2.89 -4.82
N ILE A 71 -8.54 3.53 -4.73
CA ILE A 71 -8.20 4.73 -5.50
C ILE A 71 -8.17 4.43 -7.01
N ALA A 72 -7.64 3.28 -7.41
CA ALA A 72 -7.59 2.89 -8.82
C ALA A 72 -8.98 2.73 -9.45
N ALA A 73 -9.99 2.26 -8.68
CA ALA A 73 -11.35 2.12 -9.17
C ALA A 73 -11.96 3.45 -9.64
N GLU A 74 -11.58 4.56 -9.01
CA GLU A 74 -12.05 5.91 -9.37
C GLU A 74 -11.43 6.42 -10.68
N THR A 75 -10.26 5.89 -11.06
CA THR A 75 -9.55 6.29 -12.29
C THR A 75 -10.05 5.56 -13.55
N GLY A 76 -11.03 4.66 -13.44
CA GLY A 76 -11.53 3.85 -14.55
C GLY A 76 -10.54 2.80 -15.04
N LEU A 77 -9.64 2.37 -14.13
CA LEU A 77 -8.69 1.28 -14.33
C LEU A 77 -9.43 -0.06 -14.19
N ASN A 78 -9.24 -0.97 -15.14
CA ASN A 78 -9.90 -2.27 -15.11
C ASN A 78 -8.96 -3.39 -14.66
N LEU A 79 -9.54 -4.54 -14.27
CA LEU A 79 -8.77 -5.67 -13.75
C LEU A 79 -7.83 -6.27 -14.82
N ASP A 80 -8.20 -6.23 -16.09
CA ASP A 80 -7.36 -6.74 -17.18
C ASP A 80 -6.06 -5.94 -17.30
N GLN A 81 -6.08 -4.63 -17.04
CA GLN A 81 -4.88 -3.79 -17.01
C GLN A 81 -3.98 -4.11 -15.81
N VAL A 82 -4.57 -4.44 -14.64
CA VAL A 82 -3.81 -4.92 -13.47
C VAL A 82 -3.11 -6.24 -13.80
N VAL A 83 -3.85 -7.22 -14.34
CA VAL A 83 -3.28 -8.51 -14.74
C VAL A 83 -2.23 -8.33 -15.82
N GLY A 84 -2.49 -7.50 -16.84
CA GLY A 84 -1.53 -7.16 -17.88
C GLY A 84 -0.24 -6.57 -17.32
N THR A 85 -0.34 -5.71 -16.31
CA THR A 85 0.83 -5.15 -15.61
C THR A 85 1.61 -6.23 -14.87
N MET A 86 0.94 -7.13 -14.16
CA MET A 86 1.58 -8.26 -13.49
C MET A 86 2.31 -9.18 -14.48
N VAL A 87 1.69 -9.48 -15.63
CA VAL A 87 2.31 -10.25 -16.71
C VAL A 87 3.53 -9.52 -17.28
N ALA A 88 3.43 -8.21 -17.49
CA ALA A 88 4.52 -7.40 -18.04
C ALA A 88 5.75 -7.39 -17.12
N VAL A 89 5.56 -7.33 -15.80
CA VAL A 89 6.68 -7.32 -14.83
C VAL A 89 7.16 -8.71 -14.44
N ALA A 90 6.40 -9.78 -14.74
CA ALA A 90 6.73 -11.15 -14.34
C ALA A 90 8.15 -11.61 -14.69
N PRO A 91 8.72 -11.29 -15.87
CA PRO A 91 10.11 -11.65 -16.19
C PRO A 91 11.16 -10.93 -15.32
N VAL A 92 10.81 -9.77 -14.75
CA VAL A 92 11.72 -8.94 -13.93
C VAL A 92 11.66 -9.34 -12.47
N VAL A 93 10.46 -9.57 -11.94
CA VAL A 93 10.23 -9.83 -10.50
C VAL A 93 10.13 -11.33 -10.16
N GLY A 94 9.90 -12.17 -11.16
CA GLY A 94 9.79 -13.62 -11.05
C GLY A 94 8.40 -14.12 -10.62
N THR A 95 8.10 -15.38 -10.95
CA THR A 95 6.80 -16.04 -10.72
C THR A 95 6.37 -16.01 -9.26
N ALA A 96 7.29 -16.18 -8.32
CA ALA A 96 6.97 -16.18 -6.88
C ALA A 96 6.37 -14.84 -6.40
N ARG A 97 6.84 -13.71 -6.95
CA ARG A 97 6.28 -12.39 -6.64
C ARG A 97 4.90 -12.20 -7.25
N ILE A 98 4.68 -12.70 -8.47
CA ILE A 98 3.37 -12.65 -9.13
C ILE A 98 2.32 -13.46 -8.35
N THR A 99 2.65 -14.70 -7.96
CA THR A 99 1.71 -15.55 -7.22
C THR A 99 1.44 -15.03 -5.81
N SER A 100 2.46 -14.51 -5.12
CA SER A 100 2.29 -13.84 -3.82
C SER A 100 1.37 -12.63 -3.93
N ALA A 101 1.58 -11.76 -4.92
CA ALA A 101 0.75 -10.59 -5.16
C ALA A 101 -0.72 -10.96 -5.42
N ALA A 102 -0.98 -11.97 -6.27
CA ALA A 102 -2.34 -12.44 -6.54
C ALA A 102 -3.05 -12.94 -5.27
N SER A 103 -2.33 -13.69 -4.42
CA SER A 103 -2.84 -14.14 -3.11
C SER A 103 -3.14 -12.96 -2.18
N ASN A 104 -2.22 -11.99 -2.09
CA ASN A 104 -2.40 -10.81 -1.24
C ASN A 104 -3.54 -9.90 -1.73
N MET A 105 -3.75 -9.74 -3.04
CA MET A 105 -4.90 -9.02 -3.60
C MET A 105 -6.22 -9.71 -3.25
N THR A 106 -6.28 -11.05 -3.31
CA THR A 106 -7.46 -11.81 -2.89
C THR A 106 -7.77 -11.58 -1.41
N ARG A 107 -6.75 -11.65 -0.55
CA ARG A 107 -6.88 -11.36 0.88
C ARG A 107 -7.29 -9.91 1.15
N ALA A 108 -6.84 -8.97 0.32
CA ALA A 108 -7.22 -7.57 0.40
C ALA A 108 -8.73 -7.38 0.16
N GLY A 109 -9.30 -8.04 -0.85
CA GLY A 109 -10.74 -8.02 -1.10
C GLY A 109 -11.55 -8.56 0.08
N VAL A 110 -11.13 -9.69 0.65
CA VAL A 110 -11.77 -10.25 1.87
C VAL A 110 -11.67 -9.28 3.05
N LEU A 111 -10.52 -8.61 3.22
CA LEU A 111 -10.35 -7.61 4.28
C LEU A 111 -11.28 -6.41 4.09
N GLY A 112 -11.45 -5.94 2.85
CA GLY A 112 -12.36 -4.84 2.53
C GLY A 112 -13.81 -5.13 2.90
N GLU A 113 -14.31 -6.33 2.59
CA GLU A 113 -15.67 -6.74 3.00
C GLU A 113 -15.83 -6.79 4.52
N LYS A 114 -14.85 -7.35 5.24
CA LYS A 114 -14.90 -7.41 6.72
C LYS A 114 -14.94 -6.04 7.37
N LEU A 115 -14.18 -5.07 6.85
CA LEU A 115 -14.20 -3.69 7.35
C LEU A 115 -15.58 -3.06 7.12
N ARG A 116 -16.15 -3.23 5.92
CA ARG A 116 -17.49 -2.75 5.59
C ARG A 116 -18.57 -3.36 6.50
N GLU A 117 -18.47 -4.64 6.83
CA GLU A 117 -19.37 -5.30 7.78
C GLU A 117 -19.25 -4.73 9.20
N ALA A 118 -18.03 -4.49 9.67
CA ALA A 118 -17.78 -3.90 11.00
C ALA A 118 -18.31 -2.47 11.12
N ASP A 119 -18.14 -1.65 10.07
CA ASP A 119 -18.69 -0.29 10.02
C ASP A 119 -20.22 -0.30 10.08
N LEU A 120 -20.86 -1.18 9.31
CA LEU A 120 -22.32 -1.36 9.32
C LEU A 120 -22.85 -1.88 10.66
N ALA A 121 -22.08 -2.73 11.36
CA ALA A 121 -22.44 -3.21 12.68
C ALA A 121 -22.28 -2.13 13.75
N SER A 122 -21.30 -1.24 13.60
CA SER A 122 -21.02 -0.13 14.53
C SER A 122 -21.98 1.05 14.36
N ALA A 123 -22.66 1.15 13.21
CA ALA A 123 -23.67 2.16 12.91
C ALA A 123 -25.10 1.78 13.34
N ARG A 124 -25.28 0.62 13.99
CA ARG A 124 -26.56 0.12 14.54
C ARG A 124 -26.59 0.25 16.05
#